data_AF-A0A179FNR3-F1
#
_entry.id   AF-A0A179FNR3-F1
#
_cell.length_a   1.000
_cell.length_b   1.000
_cell.length_c   1.000
_cell.angle_alpha   90.00
_cell.angle_beta   90.00
_cell.angle_gamma   90.00
#
_symmetry.space_group_name_H-M   'P 1'
#
loop_
_entity.id
_entity.type
_entity.pdbx_description
1 polymer ?
#
loop_
_entity_poly.entity_id
_entity_poly.type
_entity_poly.pdbx_seq_one_letter_code
_entity_poly.pdbx_strand_id
1 'polypeptide(L)'
;MAQPIENVPTAMFSPSVARIAASTAKDWSYIDSWLASKLSNSRSLPTFERNSSTLKALLALVSLNEGADENCNLMADANQTALDENSCASVQFEEIEGVLPRLWTTSAIRDELLSAIHGNLNQDGKAALDALGDMAVQQGTSLPDLHELGGQHMALIITLFEASQAALRIDAWRNLLLREYTKTTEWLTTTVKSQHYTLPPGLVKHNLDLQRKIKSLIAQRPDIQERQSAAVSSRQGFHPTVQLVAHEEEQFLDILIRKKELDSQIMDFRGLPSDEHKARDEVEALRQKLRVVASRRDEVFEGLVEKASPVKRHQGGCSR
;
A
#
# COMPACT_ATOMS: atom_id res chain seq x y z
N MET A 1 49.04 15.67 0.03
CA MET A 1 47.78 16.12 0.66
C MET A 1 46.64 15.54 -0.16
N ALA A 2 46.09 14.41 0.28
CA ALA A 2 44.98 13.72 -0.39
C ALA A 2 43.77 13.79 0.55
N GLN A 3 42.67 14.37 0.05
CA GLN A 3 41.41 14.48 0.77
C GLN A 3 40.69 13.11 0.78
N PRO A 4 40.07 12.70 1.89
CA PRO A 4 39.35 11.44 1.97
C PRO A 4 37.96 11.59 1.32
N ILE A 5 37.60 10.54 0.58
CA ILE A 5 36.34 10.36 -0.13
C ILE A 5 35.18 10.37 0.87
N GLU A 6 34.18 11.21 0.59
CA GLU A 6 32.91 11.26 1.29
C GLU A 6 32.27 9.86 1.37
N ASN A 7 32.05 9.41 2.61
CA ASN A 7 31.25 8.23 2.90
C ASN A 7 29.80 8.48 2.43
N VAL A 8 29.39 7.75 1.39
CA VAL A 8 27.98 7.52 1.08
C VAL A 8 27.32 6.89 2.33
N PRO A 9 26.13 7.34 2.77
CA PRO A 9 25.57 6.93 4.04
C PRO A 9 25.13 5.46 3.98
N THR A 10 25.88 4.60 4.67
CA THR A 10 25.52 3.21 5.02
C THR A 10 24.26 3.09 5.89
N ALA A 11 23.60 4.22 6.21
CA ALA A 11 22.39 4.29 7.02
C ALA A 11 21.10 3.86 6.28
N MET A 12 21.11 3.68 4.96
CA MET A 12 19.93 3.23 4.20
C MET A 12 19.61 1.73 4.34
N PHE A 13 20.48 0.94 4.97
CA PHE A 13 20.31 -0.52 5.09
C PHE A 13 20.34 -1.02 6.54
N SER A 14 19.84 -0.23 7.50
CA SER A 14 19.58 -0.77 8.84
C SER A 14 18.33 -1.65 8.81
N PRO A 15 18.37 -2.92 9.29
CA PRO A 15 17.20 -3.78 9.40
C PRO A 15 16.01 -3.14 10.13
N SER A 16 16.29 -2.22 11.06
CA SER A 16 15.27 -1.45 11.76
C SER A 16 14.54 -0.47 10.83
N VAL A 17 15.28 0.27 9.99
CA VAL A 17 14.72 1.21 9.01
C VAL A 17 13.93 0.46 7.94
N ALA A 18 14.45 -0.68 7.48
CA ALA A 18 13.75 -1.55 6.53
C ALA A 18 12.42 -2.09 7.12
N ARG A 19 12.41 -2.47 8.41
CA ARG A 19 11.19 -2.94 9.09
C ARG A 19 10.15 -1.83 9.24
N ILE A 20 10.57 -0.60 9.57
CA ILE A 20 9.68 0.57 9.65
C ILE A 20 9.15 0.95 8.26
N ALA A 21 9.99 0.90 7.22
CA ALA A 21 9.56 1.12 5.85
C ALA A 21 8.57 0.04 5.37
N ALA A 22 8.78 -1.22 5.75
CA ALA A 22 7.88 -2.31 5.42
C ALA A 22 6.53 -2.20 6.16
N SER A 23 6.54 -1.82 7.44
CA SER A 23 5.30 -1.62 8.21
C SER A 23 4.49 -0.44 7.66
N THR A 24 5.16 0.68 7.38
CA THR A 24 4.51 1.86 6.78
C THR A 24 3.97 1.57 5.38
N ALA A 25 4.67 0.78 4.56
CA ALA A 25 4.17 0.33 3.27
C ALA A 25 2.94 -0.57 3.39
N LYS A 26 2.90 -1.46 4.41
CA LYS A 26 1.74 -2.30 4.71
C LYS A 26 0.54 -1.45 5.11
N ASP A 27 0.72 -0.49 6.01
CA ASP A 27 -0.34 0.42 6.45
C ASP A 27 -0.91 1.23 5.28
N TRP A 28 -0.05 1.69 4.36
CA TRP A 28 -0.50 2.32 3.11
C TRP A 28 -1.30 1.39 2.22
N SER A 29 -0.87 0.14 2.05
CA SER A 29 -1.61 -0.84 1.24
C SER A 29 -3.00 -1.15 1.83
N TYR A 30 -3.10 -1.18 3.17
CA TYR A 30 -4.37 -1.38 3.87
C TYR A 30 -5.32 -0.19 3.62
N ILE A 31 -4.84 1.04 3.82
CA ILE A 31 -5.60 2.26 3.54
C ILE A 31 -6.03 2.32 2.06
N ASP A 32 -5.14 2.00 1.12
CA ASP A 32 -5.46 2.03 -0.31
C ASP A 32 -6.58 1.03 -0.64
N SER A 33 -6.54 -0.18 -0.06
CA SER A 33 -7.58 -1.20 -0.25
C SER A 33 -8.92 -0.80 0.38
N TRP A 34 -8.89 -0.18 1.55
CA TRP A 34 -10.07 0.35 2.24
C TRP A 34 -10.69 1.55 1.51
N LEU A 35 -9.86 2.48 1.02
CA LEU A 35 -10.33 3.60 0.21
C LEU A 35 -10.92 3.09 -1.10
N ALA A 36 -10.30 2.10 -1.75
CA ALA A 36 -10.83 1.51 -2.98
C ALA A 36 -12.19 0.84 -2.77
N SER A 37 -12.43 0.19 -1.63
CA SER A 37 -13.72 -0.42 -1.32
C SER A 37 -14.80 0.65 -1.09
N LYS A 38 -14.53 1.65 -0.24
CA LYS A 38 -15.50 2.69 0.13
C LYS A 38 -15.74 3.73 -0.99
N LEU A 39 -14.76 3.99 -1.85
CA LEU A 39 -14.83 4.99 -2.94
C LEU A 39 -14.98 4.37 -4.33
N SER A 40 -15.30 3.08 -4.42
CA SER A 40 -15.51 2.32 -5.67
C SER A 40 -16.49 2.99 -6.66
N ASN A 41 -17.41 3.82 -6.17
CA ASN A 41 -18.37 4.57 -6.97
C ASN A 41 -17.90 5.96 -7.42
N SER A 42 -16.70 6.41 -7.03
CA SER A 42 -16.16 7.73 -7.35
C SER A 42 -15.05 7.67 -8.42
N ARG A 43 -15.02 8.69 -9.30
CA ARG A 43 -14.29 8.69 -10.59
C ARG A 43 -12.75 8.64 -10.50
N SER A 44 -12.15 8.74 -9.32
CA SER A 44 -10.72 8.47 -9.06
C SER A 44 -10.42 8.72 -7.58
N LEU A 45 -9.55 7.90 -6.99
CA LEU A 45 -9.05 8.14 -5.63
C LEU A 45 -8.40 9.54 -5.55
N PRO A 46 -8.77 10.37 -4.56
CA PRO A 46 -8.13 11.67 -4.35
C PRO A 46 -6.63 11.50 -4.17
N THR A 47 -5.82 12.21 -4.95
CA THR A 47 -4.37 12.20 -4.76
C THR A 47 -4.01 13.08 -3.58
N PHE A 48 -3.43 12.50 -2.53
CA PHE A 48 -2.92 13.22 -1.37
C PHE A 48 -1.44 12.90 -1.14
N GLU A 49 -0.75 13.79 -0.43
CA GLU A 49 0.66 13.62 -0.08
C GLU A 49 0.81 12.45 0.90
N ARG A 50 1.66 11.46 0.57
CA ARG A 50 1.93 10.31 1.44
C ARG A 50 2.94 10.70 2.54
N ASN A 51 2.43 11.38 3.57
CA ASN A 51 3.18 11.80 4.73
C ASN A 51 2.81 10.96 5.98
N SER A 52 3.69 10.85 6.98
CA SER A 52 3.41 10.11 8.22
C SER A 52 2.22 10.69 9.00
N SER A 53 2.03 12.01 8.93
CA SER A 53 0.86 12.69 9.51
C SER A 53 -0.45 12.25 8.84
N THR A 54 -0.45 12.16 7.50
CA THR A 54 -1.61 11.72 6.72
C THR A 54 -1.94 10.25 6.96
N LEU A 55 -0.93 9.38 7.06
CA LEU A 55 -1.13 7.96 7.38
C LEU A 55 -1.79 7.79 8.75
N LYS A 56 -1.33 8.54 9.77
CA LYS A 56 -1.91 8.50 11.11
C LYS A 56 -3.37 8.97 11.11
N ALA A 57 -3.67 10.06 10.39
CA ALA A 57 -5.04 10.57 10.29
C ALA A 57 -5.96 9.58 9.57
N LEU A 58 -5.48 8.96 8.48
CA LEU A 58 -6.26 7.97 7.72
C LEU A 58 -6.49 6.70 8.53
N LEU A 59 -5.49 6.14 9.22
CA LEU A 59 -5.69 4.99 10.10
C LEU A 59 -6.72 5.27 11.20
N ALA A 60 -6.68 6.47 11.82
CA ALA A 60 -7.66 6.86 12.82
C ALA A 60 -9.07 6.91 12.22
N LEU A 61 -9.21 7.46 11.01
CA LEU A 61 -10.47 7.47 10.27
C LEU A 61 -10.99 6.07 9.96
N VAL A 62 -10.11 5.16 9.53
CA VAL A 62 -10.48 3.76 9.27
C VAL A 62 -11.01 3.12 10.54
N SER A 63 -10.27 3.21 11.65
CA SER A 63 -10.69 2.61 12.93
C SER A 63 -12.02 3.18 13.45
N LEU A 64 -12.27 4.48 13.23
CA LEU A 64 -13.51 5.12 13.65
C LEU A 64 -14.68 4.66 12.79
N ASN A 65 -14.46 4.49 11.48
CA ASN A 65 -15.48 3.99 10.56
C ASN A 65 -15.80 2.52 10.82
N GLU A 66 -14.79 1.67 11.02
CA GLU A 66 -15.00 0.26 11.38
C GLU A 66 -15.75 0.14 12.71
N GLY A 67 -15.41 0.94 13.73
CA GLY A 67 -16.17 0.97 14.99
C GLY A 67 -17.60 1.49 14.83
N ALA A 68 -17.85 2.39 13.87
CA ALA A 68 -19.22 2.82 13.55
C ALA A 68 -20.00 1.71 12.83
N ASP A 69 -19.40 1.04 11.85
CA ASP A 69 -19.97 -0.10 11.12
C ASP A 69 -20.30 -1.24 12.11
N GLU A 70 -19.41 -1.56 13.06
CA GLU A 70 -19.65 -2.56 14.12
C GLU A 70 -20.84 -2.19 15.00
N ASN A 71 -20.91 -0.94 15.48
CA ASN A 71 -22.03 -0.47 16.28
C ASN A 71 -23.35 -0.53 15.50
N CYS A 72 -23.36 -0.14 14.23
CA CYS A 72 -24.53 -0.26 13.37
C CYS A 72 -25.00 -1.72 13.22
N ASN A 73 -24.07 -2.66 13.03
CA ASN A 73 -24.38 -4.09 12.96
C ASN A 73 -24.94 -4.62 14.28
N LEU A 74 -24.33 -4.27 15.42
CA LEU A 74 -24.83 -4.67 16.75
C LEU A 74 -26.24 -4.15 17.02
N MET A 75 -26.53 -2.90 16.65
CA MET A 75 -27.87 -2.34 16.77
C MET A 75 -28.87 -3.02 15.85
N ALA A 76 -28.46 -3.39 14.63
CA ALA A 76 -29.30 -4.14 13.70
C ALA A 76 -29.61 -5.55 14.23
N ASP A 77 -28.63 -6.27 14.77
CA ASP A 77 -28.79 -7.60 15.36
C ASP A 77 -29.67 -7.55 16.61
N ALA A 78 -29.47 -6.56 17.48
CA ALA A 78 -30.30 -6.34 18.66
C ALA A 78 -31.76 -6.06 18.27
N ASN A 79 -31.97 -5.22 17.26
CA ASN A 79 -33.31 -4.94 16.73
C ASN A 79 -33.96 -6.19 16.12
N GLN A 80 -33.21 -6.97 15.34
CA GLN A 80 -33.72 -8.22 14.75
C GLN A 80 -34.11 -9.21 15.84
N THR A 81 -33.28 -9.37 16.86
CA THR A 81 -33.57 -10.27 18.00
C THR A 81 -34.83 -9.81 18.75
N ALA A 82 -34.97 -8.51 19.01
CA ALA A 82 -36.18 -7.96 19.63
C ALA A 82 -37.44 -8.13 18.77
N LEU A 83 -37.32 -8.06 17.44
CA LEU A 83 -38.42 -8.35 16.52
C LEU A 83 -38.79 -9.84 16.54
N ASP A 84 -37.81 -10.74 16.58
CA ASP A 84 -38.02 -12.19 16.63
C ASP A 84 -38.66 -12.62 17.97
N GLU A 85 -38.28 -12.00 19.09
CA GLU A 85 -38.90 -12.20 20.41
C GLU A 85 -40.36 -11.74 20.41
N ASN A 86 -40.66 -10.56 19.85
CA ASN A 86 -42.02 -10.06 19.71
C ASN A 86 -42.87 -10.92 18.76
N SER A 87 -42.26 -11.44 17.69
CA SER A 87 -42.94 -12.36 16.77
C SER A 87 -43.19 -13.74 17.39
N CYS A 88 -42.34 -14.21 18.30
CA CYS A 88 -42.60 -15.43 19.07
C CYS A 88 -43.68 -15.21 20.15
N ALA A 89 -43.70 -14.02 20.77
CA ALA A 89 -44.72 -13.66 21.76
C ALA A 89 -46.12 -13.52 21.14
N SER A 90 -46.22 -13.06 19.89
CA SER A 90 -47.51 -12.97 19.19
C SER A 90 -48.09 -14.35 18.81
N VAL A 91 -47.25 -15.34 18.49
CA VAL A 91 -47.70 -16.73 18.23
C VAL A 91 -48.28 -17.38 19.48
N GLN A 92 -47.85 -16.99 20.68
CA GLN A 92 -48.46 -17.45 21.95
C GLN A 92 -49.84 -16.83 22.22
N PHE A 93 -50.18 -15.70 21.58
CA PHE A 93 -51.50 -15.08 21.69
C PHE A 93 -52.55 -15.67 20.73
N GLU A 94 -52.14 -16.38 19.67
CA GLU A 94 -53.07 -17.07 18.75
C GLU A 94 -53.74 -18.31 19.39
N GLU A 95 -53.25 -18.86 20.49
CA GLU A 95 -53.92 -19.95 21.23
C GLU A 95 -55.13 -19.49 22.08
N ILE A 96 -55.41 -18.18 22.15
CA ILE A 96 -56.58 -17.61 22.85
C ILE A 96 -57.65 -17.13 21.85
N GLU A 97 -57.71 -17.71 20.65
CA GLU A 97 -58.75 -17.38 19.67
C GLU A 97 -60.05 -18.19 19.91
N GLY A 98 -60.68 -17.96 21.06
CA GLY A 98 -61.98 -18.53 21.41
C GLY A 98 -63.10 -17.51 21.64
N VAL A 99 -62.78 -16.23 21.85
CA VAL A 99 -63.76 -15.24 22.32
C VAL A 99 -63.46 -13.83 21.80
N LEU A 100 -63.71 -13.54 20.52
CA LEU A 100 -63.93 -12.15 20.09
C LEU A 100 -65.15 -12.02 19.15
N PRO A 101 -66.11 -11.11 19.43
CA PRO A 101 -67.30 -10.92 18.61
C PRO A 101 -66.96 -10.33 17.24
N ARG A 102 -67.43 -11.01 16.19
CA ARG A 102 -67.38 -10.56 14.79
C ARG A 102 -68.22 -9.29 14.59
N LEU A 103 -67.66 -8.10 14.82
CA LEU A 103 -68.24 -6.82 14.36
C LEU A 103 -67.25 -5.63 14.40
N TRP A 104 -65.93 -5.87 14.46
CA TRP A 104 -64.97 -4.79 14.28
C TRP A 104 -64.83 -4.45 12.80
N THR A 105 -65.23 -3.24 12.41
CA THR A 105 -64.91 -2.67 11.10
C THR A 105 -63.39 -2.50 10.98
N THR A 106 -62.84 -2.67 9.78
CA THR A 106 -61.39 -2.55 9.51
C THR A 106 -60.81 -1.21 10.00
N SER A 107 -61.63 -0.16 10.09
CA SER A 107 -61.26 1.13 10.68
C SER A 107 -61.07 1.07 12.20
N ALA A 108 -61.93 0.38 12.95
CA ALA A 108 -61.83 0.29 14.40
C ALA A 108 -60.57 -0.48 14.81
N ILE A 109 -60.26 -1.57 14.10
CA ILE A 109 -59.03 -2.34 14.27
C ILE A 109 -57.81 -1.46 13.95
N ARG A 110 -57.85 -0.70 12.85
CA ARG A 110 -56.76 0.22 12.49
C ARG A 110 -56.54 1.28 13.57
N ASP A 111 -57.60 1.89 14.08
CA ASP A 111 -57.49 2.98 15.05
C ASP A 111 -57.00 2.46 16.42
N GLU A 112 -57.42 1.26 16.83
CA GLU A 112 -56.91 0.58 18.03
C GLU A 112 -55.44 0.17 17.88
N LEU A 113 -55.05 -0.35 16.70
CA LEU A 113 -53.67 -0.72 16.38
C LEU A 113 -52.76 0.50 16.32
N LEU A 114 -53.20 1.61 15.71
CA LEU A 114 -52.45 2.87 15.72
C LEU A 114 -52.32 3.43 17.14
N SER A 115 -53.36 3.34 17.96
CA SER A 115 -53.30 3.74 19.37
C SER A 115 -52.35 2.86 20.18
N ALA A 116 -52.31 1.54 19.92
CA ALA A 116 -51.39 0.61 20.54
C ALA A 116 -49.94 0.87 20.10
N ILE A 117 -49.69 1.12 18.81
CA ILE A 117 -48.35 1.52 18.31
C ILE A 117 -47.91 2.83 18.96
N HIS A 118 -48.80 3.83 19.02
CA HIS A 118 -48.50 5.12 19.66
C HIS A 118 -48.22 4.98 21.17
N GLY A 119 -48.93 4.08 21.84
CA GLY A 119 -48.74 3.77 23.26
C GLY A 119 -47.43 3.03 23.57
N ASN A 120 -47.00 2.15 22.67
CA ASN A 120 -45.77 1.35 22.82
C ASN A 120 -44.51 2.02 22.24
N LEU A 121 -44.65 3.22 21.66
CA LEU A 121 -43.50 3.93 21.12
C LEU A 121 -42.68 4.57 22.24
N ASN A 122 -41.40 4.19 22.32
CA ASN A 122 -40.43 4.80 23.22
C ASN A 122 -40.31 6.32 22.95
N GLN A 123 -39.83 7.08 23.93
CA GLN A 123 -39.68 8.54 23.79
C GLN A 123 -38.81 8.93 22.59
N ASP A 124 -37.78 8.14 22.30
CA ASP A 124 -36.92 8.32 21.12
C ASP A 124 -37.67 8.07 19.81
N GLY A 125 -38.57 7.09 19.78
CA GLY A 125 -39.40 6.81 18.61
C GLY A 125 -40.42 7.92 18.34
N LYS A 126 -40.99 8.51 19.40
CA LYS A 126 -41.88 9.69 19.28
C LYS A 126 -41.12 10.89 18.73
N ALA A 127 -39.96 11.19 19.30
CA ALA A 127 -39.10 12.27 18.81
C ALA A 127 -38.66 12.07 17.36
N ALA A 128 -38.35 10.83 16.96
CA ALA A 128 -37.99 10.50 15.58
C ALA A 128 -39.16 10.71 14.60
N LEU A 129 -40.38 10.29 14.97
CA LEU A 129 -41.58 10.53 14.14
C LEU A 129 -41.91 12.02 14.03
N ASP A 130 -41.81 12.78 15.12
CA ASP A 130 -42.01 14.23 15.10
C ASP A 130 -40.98 14.91 14.19
N ALA A 131 -39.70 14.52 14.28
CA ALA A 131 -38.64 15.04 13.42
C ALA A 131 -38.85 14.69 11.94
N LEU A 132 -39.35 13.49 11.62
CA LEU A 132 -39.72 13.09 10.26
C LEU A 132 -40.92 13.91 9.76
N GLY A 133 -41.91 14.15 10.61
CA GLY A 133 -43.05 15.02 10.32
C GLY A 133 -42.60 16.45 10.02
N ASP A 134 -41.72 17.01 10.85
CA ASP A 134 -41.14 18.34 10.65
C ASP A 134 -40.36 18.42 9.35
N MET A 135 -39.55 17.40 9.04
CA MET A 135 -38.80 17.34 7.79
C MET A 135 -39.74 17.24 6.58
N ALA A 136 -40.79 16.44 6.65
CA ALA A 136 -41.80 16.34 5.59
C ALA A 136 -42.54 17.66 5.36
N VAL A 137 -42.90 18.36 6.44
CA VAL A 137 -43.54 19.68 6.39
C VAL A 137 -42.60 20.71 5.76
N GLN A 138 -41.32 20.73 6.14
CA GLN A 138 -40.32 21.64 5.56
C GLN A 138 -40.10 21.37 4.06
N GLN A 139 -40.19 20.12 3.63
CA GLN A 139 -40.09 19.73 2.22
C GLN A 139 -41.42 19.87 1.45
N GLY A 140 -42.53 20.18 2.14
CA GLY A 140 -43.85 20.35 1.53
C GLY A 140 -44.48 19.06 1.00
N THR A 141 -44.09 17.89 1.51
CA THR A 141 -44.60 16.59 1.07
C THR A 141 -45.67 16.05 2.03
N SER A 142 -46.83 15.65 1.50
CA SER A 142 -47.95 15.18 2.32
C SER A 142 -47.92 13.69 2.65
N LEU A 143 -47.15 12.90 1.89
CA LEU A 143 -46.92 11.47 2.14
C LEU A 143 -45.49 11.11 1.69
N PRO A 144 -44.47 11.44 2.50
CA PRO A 144 -43.09 11.17 2.13
C PRO A 144 -42.79 9.67 2.17
N ASP A 145 -42.13 9.15 1.13
CA ASP A 145 -41.40 7.89 1.23
C ASP A 145 -40.17 8.10 2.12
N LEU A 146 -39.98 7.23 3.11
CA LEU A 146 -38.89 7.37 4.10
C LEU A 146 -37.52 7.32 3.44
N HIS A 147 -37.38 6.52 2.38
CA HIS A 147 -36.15 6.43 1.61
C HIS A 147 -35.86 7.71 0.84
N GLU A 148 -36.89 8.32 0.23
CA GLU A 148 -36.76 9.60 -0.47
C GLU A 148 -36.39 10.73 0.51
N LEU A 149 -37.05 10.77 1.66
CA LEU A 149 -36.79 11.77 2.70
C LEU A 149 -35.38 11.63 3.29
N GLY A 150 -34.92 10.40 3.55
CA GLY A 150 -33.56 10.12 3.98
C GLY A 150 -32.52 10.49 2.93
N GLY A 151 -32.77 10.20 1.66
CA GLY A 151 -31.91 10.60 0.55
C GLY A 151 -31.77 12.12 0.43
N GLN A 152 -32.88 12.86 0.56
CA GLN A 152 -32.88 14.32 0.57
C GLN A 152 -32.14 14.89 1.78
N HIS A 153 -32.33 14.31 2.97
CA HIS A 153 -31.59 14.70 4.17
C HIS A 153 -30.08 14.51 4.01
N MET A 154 -29.66 13.36 3.48
CA MET A 154 -28.25 13.09 3.20
C MET A 154 -27.68 14.05 2.15
N ALA A 155 -28.44 14.36 1.10
CA ALA A 155 -28.04 15.36 0.11
C ALA A 155 -27.85 16.74 0.76
N LEU A 156 -28.73 17.15 1.68
CA LEU A 156 -28.58 18.38 2.44
C LEU A 156 -27.33 18.36 3.33
N ILE A 157 -27.07 17.27 4.04
CA ILE A 157 -25.84 17.11 4.84
C ILE A 157 -24.59 17.25 3.97
N ILE A 158 -24.58 16.60 2.80
CA ILE A 158 -23.45 16.66 1.85
C ILE A 158 -23.24 18.11 1.40
N THR A 159 -24.30 18.78 0.94
CA THR A 159 -24.19 20.18 0.47
C THR A 159 -23.76 21.13 1.58
N LEU A 160 -24.23 20.95 2.82
CA LEU A 160 -23.80 21.72 3.98
C LEU A 160 -22.30 21.51 4.26
N PHE A 161 -21.85 20.25 4.23
CA PHE A 161 -20.45 19.92 4.43
C PHE A 161 -19.58 20.53 3.32
N GLU A 162 -19.95 20.38 2.06
CA GLU A 162 -19.23 20.97 0.93
C GLU A 162 -19.14 22.49 1.02
N ALA A 163 -20.24 23.16 1.38
CA ALA A 163 -20.27 24.60 1.59
C ALA A 163 -19.34 25.03 2.74
N SER A 164 -19.33 24.29 3.84
CA SER A 164 -18.45 24.55 4.99
C SER A 164 -16.96 24.41 4.61
N GLN A 165 -16.61 23.38 3.84
CA GLN A 165 -15.25 23.16 3.35
C GLN A 165 -14.84 24.23 2.33
N ALA A 166 -15.77 24.68 1.48
CA ALA A 166 -15.53 25.79 0.56
C ALA A 166 -15.23 27.09 1.31
N ALA A 167 -15.98 27.39 2.38
CA ALA A 167 -15.74 28.56 3.23
C ALA A 167 -14.34 28.54 3.87
N LEU A 168 -13.96 27.42 4.50
CA LEU A 168 -12.62 27.27 5.11
C LEU A 168 -11.49 27.47 4.10
N ARG A 169 -11.66 26.92 2.89
CA ARG A 169 -10.69 27.10 1.81
C ARG A 169 -10.61 28.55 1.36
N ILE A 170 -11.75 29.25 1.19
CA ILE A 170 -11.78 30.67 0.84
C ILE A 170 -11.07 31.50 1.90
N ASP A 171 -11.27 31.20 3.19
CA ASP A 171 -10.57 31.89 4.27
C ASP A 171 -9.06 31.65 4.23
N ALA A 172 -8.62 30.43 3.94
CA ALA A 172 -7.19 30.14 3.74
C ALA A 172 -6.60 30.94 2.57
N TRP A 173 -7.30 31.00 1.43
CA TRP A 173 -6.89 31.80 0.27
C TRP A 173 -6.86 33.29 0.59
N ARG A 174 -7.88 33.80 1.30
CA ARG A 174 -7.96 35.19 1.74
C ARG A 174 -6.77 35.54 2.62
N ASN A 175 -6.43 34.70 3.59
CA ASN A 175 -5.29 34.93 4.49
C ASN A 175 -3.96 34.94 3.75
N LEU A 176 -3.78 34.03 2.78
CA LEU A 176 -2.59 34.01 1.94
C LEU A 176 -2.50 35.26 1.08
N LEU A 177 -3.58 35.64 0.39
CA LEU A 177 -3.62 36.85 -0.44
C LEU A 177 -3.36 38.10 0.38
N LEU A 178 -3.93 38.19 1.59
CA LEU A 178 -3.71 39.32 2.48
C LEU A 178 -2.26 39.40 2.94
N ARG A 179 -1.64 38.26 3.25
CA ARG A 179 -0.21 38.18 3.58
C ARG A 179 0.70 38.59 2.43
N GLU A 180 0.41 38.13 1.21
CA GLU A 180 1.20 38.52 0.04
C GLU A 180 0.97 40.00 -0.31
N TYR A 181 -0.25 40.50 -0.15
CA TYR A 181 -0.56 41.93 -0.32
C TYR A 181 0.20 42.79 0.69
N THR A 182 0.20 42.44 1.98
CA THR A 182 0.95 43.21 2.99
C THR A 182 2.44 43.15 2.73
N LYS A 183 2.99 41.98 2.40
CA LYS A 183 4.41 41.82 2.06
C LYS A 183 4.82 42.63 0.83
N THR A 184 4.02 42.60 -0.23
CA THR A 184 4.31 43.36 -1.46
C THR A 184 4.17 44.86 -1.26
N THR A 185 3.16 45.31 -0.51
CA THR A 185 2.99 46.73 -0.18
C THR A 185 4.10 47.23 0.73
N GLU A 186 4.49 46.47 1.76
CA GLU A 186 5.65 46.76 2.61
C GLU A 186 6.94 46.82 1.78
N TRP A 187 7.15 45.85 0.88
CA TRP A 187 8.31 45.86 -0.01
C TRP A 187 8.31 47.09 -0.93
N LEU A 188 7.18 47.47 -1.53
CA LEU A 188 7.09 48.67 -2.36
C LEU A 188 7.33 49.95 -1.56
N THR A 189 6.79 50.06 -0.34
CA THR A 189 6.96 51.25 0.49
C THR A 189 8.38 51.39 1.05
N THR A 190 9.00 50.29 1.49
CA THR A 190 10.35 50.30 2.04
C THR A 190 11.42 50.39 0.96
N THR A 191 11.27 49.61 -0.12
CA THR A 191 12.33 49.42 -1.12
C THR A 191 12.21 50.39 -2.28
N VAL A 192 11.00 50.68 -2.79
CA VAL A 192 10.82 51.51 -4.01
C VAL A 192 10.63 52.99 -3.68
N LYS A 193 9.99 53.34 -2.55
CA LYS A 193 9.86 54.74 -2.12
C LYS A 193 11.10 55.28 -1.41
N SER A 194 12.04 54.43 -1.00
CA SER A 194 13.35 54.90 -0.54
C SER A 194 14.16 55.37 -1.75
N GLN A 195 14.74 56.57 -1.66
CA GLN A 195 15.47 57.24 -2.76
C GLN A 195 16.75 56.50 -3.21
N HIS A 196 17.03 55.33 -2.64
CA HIS A 196 18.20 54.49 -2.92
C HIS A 196 17.87 53.22 -3.71
N TYR A 197 16.64 53.07 -4.22
CA TYR A 197 16.29 51.93 -5.06
C TYR A 197 17.04 51.96 -6.39
N THR A 198 18.17 51.25 -6.46
CA THR A 198 18.84 50.93 -7.71
C THR A 198 18.41 49.52 -8.13
N LEU A 199 17.91 49.38 -9.37
CA LEU A 199 17.64 48.06 -9.93
C LEU A 199 18.90 47.20 -9.81
N PRO A 200 18.83 46.00 -9.19
CA PRO A 200 19.99 45.13 -9.04
C PRO A 200 20.66 44.90 -10.40
N PRO A 201 21.96 45.24 -10.55
CA PRO A 201 22.65 45.10 -11.82
C PRO A 201 22.75 43.61 -12.14
N GLY A 202 21.95 43.16 -13.11
CA GLY A 202 21.84 41.73 -13.46
C GLY A 202 20.41 41.22 -13.55
N LEU A 203 19.40 41.97 -13.10
CA LEU A 203 17.99 41.55 -13.20
C LEU A 203 17.57 41.28 -14.64
N VAL A 204 17.98 42.13 -15.59
CA VAL A 204 17.69 41.94 -17.01
C VAL A 204 18.33 40.65 -17.54
N LYS A 205 19.57 40.35 -17.13
CA LYS A 205 20.26 39.10 -17.50
C LYS A 205 19.52 37.89 -16.92
N HIS A 206 19.18 37.94 -15.63
CA HIS A 206 18.44 36.87 -14.96
C HIS A 206 17.04 36.67 -15.55
N ASN A 207 16.34 37.74 -15.91
CA ASN A 207 15.02 37.66 -16.54
C ASN A 207 15.11 37.03 -17.94
N LEU A 208 16.13 37.40 -18.73
CA LEU A 208 16.40 36.74 -20.01
C LEU A 208 16.76 35.26 -19.83
N ASP A 209 17.53 34.90 -18.81
CA ASP A 209 17.88 33.51 -18.53
C ASP A 209 16.66 32.70 -18.07
N LEU A 210 15.79 33.28 -17.24
CA LEU A 210 14.51 32.68 -16.88
C LEU A 210 13.59 32.52 -18.09
N GLN A 211 13.50 33.52 -18.96
CA GLN A 211 12.72 33.42 -20.20
C GLN A 211 13.27 32.32 -21.13
N ARG A 212 14.60 32.19 -21.26
CA ARG A 212 15.22 31.09 -22.00
C ARG A 212 14.89 29.74 -21.38
N LYS A 213 14.96 29.63 -20.04
CA LYS A 213 14.63 28.41 -19.30
C LYS A 213 13.14 28.04 -19.40
N ILE A 214 12.26 29.02 -19.34
CA ILE A 214 10.82 28.82 -19.54
C ILE A 214 10.57 28.34 -20.98
N LYS A 215 11.18 28.99 -21.99
CA LYS A 215 11.07 28.55 -23.39
C LYS A 215 11.60 27.14 -23.59
N SER A 216 12.72 26.77 -22.96
CA SER A 216 13.24 25.40 -23.05
C SER A 216 12.32 24.39 -22.38
N LEU A 217 11.75 24.71 -21.21
CA LEU A 217 10.80 23.83 -20.52
C LEU A 217 9.48 23.69 -21.29
N ILE A 218 8.99 24.76 -21.91
CA ILE A 218 7.81 24.71 -22.79
C ILE A 218 8.10 23.86 -24.02
N ALA A 219 9.30 23.98 -24.61
CA ALA A 219 9.72 23.14 -25.72
C ALA A 219 9.88 21.66 -25.33
N GLN A 220 10.25 21.36 -24.09
CA GLN A 220 10.35 20.00 -23.54
C GLN A 220 9.00 19.41 -23.10
N ARG A 221 7.97 20.25 -22.91
CA ARG A 221 6.63 19.82 -22.51
C ARG A 221 6.02 18.75 -23.44
N PRO A 222 6.03 18.89 -24.78
CA PRO A 222 5.50 17.85 -25.66
C PRO A 222 6.25 16.53 -25.51
N ASP A 223 7.59 16.53 -25.42
CA ASP A 223 8.38 15.30 -25.22
C ASP A 223 8.08 14.62 -23.88
N ILE A 224 7.93 15.40 -22.81
CA ILE A 224 7.55 14.88 -21.49
C ILE A 224 6.12 14.34 -21.54
N GLN A 225 5.21 15.05 -22.20
CA GLN A 225 3.83 14.63 -22.37
C GLN A 225 3.71 13.37 -23.23
N GLU A 226 4.53 13.24 -24.28
CA GLU A 226 4.62 12.06 -25.14
C GLU A 226 5.20 10.87 -24.38
N ARG A 227 6.24 11.06 -23.57
CA ARG A 227 6.77 10.04 -22.66
C ARG A 227 5.75 9.63 -21.60
N GLN A 228 4.99 10.58 -21.05
CA GLN A 228 3.91 10.30 -20.11
C GLN A 228 2.79 9.53 -20.79
N SER A 229 2.36 9.92 -21.99
CA SER A 229 1.36 9.17 -22.75
C SER A 229 1.88 7.79 -23.16
N ALA A 230 3.15 7.64 -23.55
CA ALA A 230 3.74 6.35 -23.87
C ALA A 230 3.84 5.46 -22.61
N ALA A 231 4.17 6.04 -21.45
CA ALA A 231 4.17 5.33 -20.17
C ALA A 231 2.76 4.99 -19.66
N VAL A 232 1.76 5.81 -19.96
CA VAL A 232 0.35 5.55 -19.61
C VAL A 232 -0.25 4.53 -20.57
N SER A 233 0.06 4.60 -21.86
CA SER A 233 -0.36 3.61 -22.87
C SER A 233 0.32 2.27 -22.66
N SER A 234 1.58 2.23 -22.21
CA SER A 234 2.23 0.97 -21.79
C SER A 234 1.64 0.42 -20.49
N ARG A 235 1.08 1.26 -19.61
CA ARG A 235 0.36 0.87 -18.39
C ARG A 235 -1.11 0.52 -18.61
N GLN A 236 -1.75 1.03 -19.66
CA GLN A 236 -3.15 0.74 -19.99
C GLN A 236 -3.38 -0.69 -20.48
N GLY A 237 -2.32 -1.44 -20.80
CA GLY A 237 -2.37 -2.88 -21.11
C GLY A 237 -1.77 -3.80 -20.05
N PHE A 238 -1.12 -3.27 -19.01
CA PHE A 238 -0.45 -4.07 -17.99
C PHE A 238 -0.76 -3.54 -16.60
N HIS A 239 -1.93 -3.93 -16.08
CA HIS A 239 -2.04 -4.12 -14.64
C HIS A 239 -1.20 -5.37 -14.34
N PRO A 240 -0.08 -5.30 -13.60
CA PRO A 240 0.63 -6.50 -13.19
C PRO A 240 -0.34 -7.32 -12.36
N THR A 241 -0.89 -8.36 -12.99
CA THR A 241 -1.80 -9.28 -12.34
C THR A 241 -0.93 -10.18 -11.48
N VAL A 242 -1.38 -10.53 -10.29
CA VAL A 242 -0.64 -11.42 -9.36
C VAL A 242 -0.17 -12.70 -10.07
N GLN A 243 -0.91 -13.16 -11.07
CA GLN A 243 -0.56 -14.30 -11.92
C GLN A 243 0.68 -14.08 -12.80
N LEU A 244 0.90 -12.87 -13.32
CA LEU A 244 2.10 -12.56 -14.11
C LEU A 244 3.33 -12.54 -13.22
N VAL A 245 3.21 -11.95 -12.02
CA VAL A 245 4.29 -11.93 -11.03
C VAL A 245 4.61 -13.35 -10.55
N ALA A 246 3.60 -14.19 -10.32
CA ALA A 246 3.80 -15.59 -9.95
C ALA A 246 4.51 -16.39 -11.06
N HIS A 247 4.19 -16.13 -12.33
CA HIS A 247 4.86 -16.78 -13.45
C HIS A 247 6.31 -16.30 -13.62
N GLU A 248 6.57 -15.01 -13.45
CA GLU A 248 7.93 -14.46 -13.46
C GLU A 248 8.76 -14.98 -12.26
N GLU A 249 8.13 -15.17 -11.09
CA GLU A 249 8.76 -15.78 -9.92
C GLU A 249 9.13 -17.24 -10.17
N GLU A 250 8.25 -18.03 -10.80
CA GLU A 250 8.54 -19.42 -11.19
C GLU A 250 9.73 -19.49 -12.16
N GLN A 251 9.73 -18.65 -13.20
CA GLN A 251 10.85 -18.56 -14.14
C GLN A 251 12.16 -18.16 -13.45
N PHE A 252 12.09 -17.24 -12.50
CA PHE A 252 13.26 -16.80 -11.75
C PHE A 252 13.80 -17.91 -10.84
N LEU A 253 12.93 -18.68 -10.19
CA LEU A 253 13.32 -19.84 -9.39
C LEU A 253 13.99 -20.91 -10.24
N ASP A 254 13.48 -21.19 -11.44
CA ASP A 254 14.12 -22.11 -12.38
C ASP A 254 15.52 -21.64 -12.79
N ILE A 255 15.67 -20.35 -13.08
CA ILE A 255 16.98 -19.76 -13.39
C ILE A 255 17.91 -19.85 -12.18
N LEU A 256 17.41 -19.64 -10.95
CA LEU A 256 18.22 -19.78 -9.73
C LEU A 256 18.68 -21.22 -9.50
N ILE A 257 17.81 -22.20 -9.72
CA ILE A 257 18.18 -23.62 -9.65
C ILE A 257 19.27 -23.90 -10.68
N ARG A 258 19.08 -23.44 -11.92
CA ARG A 258 20.08 -23.62 -12.98
C ARG A 258 21.40 -22.93 -12.67
N LYS A 259 21.35 -21.73 -12.12
CA LYS A 259 22.54 -20.98 -11.68
C LYS A 259 23.26 -21.74 -10.57
N LYS A 260 22.54 -22.27 -9.58
CA LYS A 260 23.13 -23.05 -8.49
C LYS A 260 23.83 -24.30 -9.00
N GLU A 261 23.22 -24.99 -9.95
CA GLU A 261 23.81 -26.17 -10.62
C GLU A 261 25.08 -25.80 -11.39
N LEU A 262 25.04 -24.71 -12.16
CA LEU A 262 26.21 -24.20 -12.87
C LEU A 262 27.30 -23.74 -11.91
N ASP A 263 26.93 -23.05 -10.82
CA ASP A 263 27.86 -22.64 -9.78
C ASP A 263 28.53 -23.87 -9.17
N SER A 264 27.81 -24.96 -8.84
CA SER A 264 28.42 -26.21 -8.35
C SER A 264 29.38 -26.82 -9.37
N GLN A 265 29.01 -26.87 -10.65
CA GLN A 265 29.90 -27.37 -11.70
C GLN A 265 31.18 -26.51 -11.82
N ILE A 266 31.07 -25.19 -11.64
CA ILE A 266 32.22 -24.28 -11.62
C ILE A 266 33.06 -24.47 -10.34
N MET A 267 32.46 -24.85 -9.21
CA MET A 267 33.21 -25.14 -7.97
C MET A 267 34.23 -26.25 -8.15
N ASP A 268 33.88 -27.29 -8.92
CA ASP A 268 34.78 -28.43 -9.17
C ASP A 268 36.05 -28.02 -9.94
N PHE A 269 35.99 -26.90 -10.66
CA PHE A 269 37.12 -26.32 -11.38
C PHE A 269 37.80 -25.14 -10.64
N ARG A 270 37.43 -24.87 -9.38
CA ARG A 270 38.10 -23.84 -8.58
C ARG A 270 39.60 -24.15 -8.46
N GLY A 271 40.42 -23.24 -8.94
CA GLY A 271 41.88 -23.35 -8.92
C GLY A 271 42.51 -23.52 -10.29
N LEU A 272 41.69 -23.77 -11.34
CA LEU A 272 42.17 -23.73 -12.72
C LEU A 272 42.17 -22.29 -13.25
N PRO A 273 43.22 -21.87 -13.98
CA PRO A 273 43.24 -20.60 -14.69
C PRO A 273 42.08 -20.46 -15.68
N SER A 274 41.62 -19.23 -15.90
CA SER A 274 40.53 -18.93 -16.85
C SER A 274 40.89 -19.22 -18.32
N ASP A 275 42.18 -19.38 -18.64
CA ASP A 275 42.67 -19.69 -19.98
C ASP A 275 42.74 -21.22 -20.19
N GLU A 276 42.04 -21.75 -21.20
CA GLU A 276 41.91 -23.20 -21.47
C GLU A 276 43.26 -23.91 -21.62
N HIS A 277 44.21 -23.30 -22.34
CA HIS A 277 45.55 -23.88 -22.53
C HIS A 277 46.36 -23.95 -21.23
N LYS A 278 46.32 -22.90 -20.41
CA LYS A 278 47.05 -22.88 -19.12
C LYS A 278 46.43 -23.83 -18.11
N ALA A 279 45.11 -23.98 -18.10
CA ALA A 279 44.41 -24.97 -17.30
C ALA A 279 44.83 -26.40 -17.66
N ARG A 280 45.00 -26.70 -18.96
CA ARG A 280 45.51 -28.01 -19.41
C ARG A 280 46.93 -28.27 -18.92
N ASP A 281 47.82 -27.29 -19.05
CA ASP A 281 49.21 -27.41 -18.61
C ASP A 281 49.31 -27.66 -17.09
N GLU A 282 48.50 -26.98 -16.28
CA GLU A 282 48.46 -27.18 -14.83
C GLU A 282 47.91 -28.56 -14.44
N VAL A 283 46.87 -29.06 -15.12
CA VAL A 283 46.34 -30.41 -14.91
C VAL A 283 47.38 -31.46 -15.28
N GLU A 284 48.11 -31.27 -16.38
CA GLU A 284 49.18 -32.18 -16.79
C GLU A 284 50.34 -32.18 -15.80
N ALA A 285 50.73 -31.01 -15.28
CA ALA A 285 51.75 -30.88 -14.25
C ALA A 285 51.33 -31.60 -12.95
N LEU A 286 50.07 -31.45 -12.52
CA LEU A 286 49.53 -32.15 -11.36
C LEU A 286 49.48 -33.67 -11.57
N ARG A 287 49.08 -34.14 -12.77
CA ARG A 287 49.12 -35.56 -13.14
C ARG A 287 50.53 -36.14 -13.15
N GLN A 288 51.52 -35.36 -13.59
CA GLN A 288 52.93 -35.76 -13.51
C GLN A 288 53.39 -35.89 -12.05
N LYS A 289 53.07 -34.92 -11.19
CA LYS A 289 53.36 -34.99 -9.75
C LYS A 289 52.73 -36.22 -9.08
N LEU A 290 51.47 -36.54 -9.42
CA LEU A 290 50.78 -37.72 -8.90
C LEU A 290 51.48 -39.02 -9.35
N ARG A 291 51.90 -39.11 -10.62
CA ARG A 291 52.71 -40.25 -11.11
C ARG A 291 54.03 -40.40 -10.38
N VAL A 292 54.73 -39.30 -10.09
CA VAL A 292 55.99 -39.33 -9.32
C VAL A 292 55.75 -39.80 -7.89
N VAL A 293 54.72 -39.29 -7.22
CA VAL A 293 54.35 -39.73 -5.87
C VAL A 293 53.92 -41.20 -5.87
N ALA A 294 53.19 -41.66 -6.89
CA ALA A 294 52.81 -43.06 -7.05
C ALA A 294 54.04 -43.95 -7.26
N SER A 295 54.97 -43.59 -8.15
CA SER A 295 56.24 -44.31 -8.35
C SER A 295 57.03 -44.39 -7.05
N ARG A 296 57.14 -43.29 -6.31
CA ARG A 296 57.84 -43.26 -5.02
C ARG A 296 57.15 -44.12 -3.97
N ARG A 297 55.81 -44.11 -3.93
CA ARG A 297 55.03 -45.00 -3.05
C ARG A 297 55.31 -46.45 -3.41
N ASP A 298 55.31 -46.78 -4.69
CA ASP A 298 55.52 -48.13 -5.18
C ASP A 298 56.97 -48.59 -4.93
N GLU A 299 57.98 -47.73 -5.13
CA GLU A 299 59.39 -47.99 -4.76
C GLU A 299 59.57 -48.20 -3.25
N VAL A 300 58.93 -47.38 -2.40
CA VAL A 300 58.96 -47.56 -0.94
C VAL A 300 58.25 -48.85 -0.55
N PHE A 301 57.15 -49.18 -1.23
CA PHE A 301 56.40 -50.40 -1.00
C PHE A 301 57.23 -51.63 -1.38
N GLU A 302 57.85 -51.65 -2.56
CA GLU A 302 58.79 -52.71 -2.97
C GLU A 302 59.95 -52.82 -1.98
N GLY A 303 60.54 -51.71 -1.54
CA GLY A 303 61.61 -51.71 -0.54
C GLY A 303 61.16 -52.20 0.86
N LEU A 304 59.87 -52.12 1.20
CA LEU A 304 59.31 -52.72 2.41
C LEU A 304 59.01 -54.21 2.21
N VAL A 305 58.51 -54.60 1.03
CA VAL A 305 58.25 -55.99 0.65
C VAL A 305 59.55 -56.80 0.58
N GLU A 306 60.63 -56.25 0.04
CA GLU A 306 61.96 -56.86 0.00
C GLU A 306 62.60 -57.03 1.38
N LYS A 307 62.33 -56.12 2.32
CA LYS A 307 62.82 -56.22 3.72
C LYS A 307 61.99 -57.19 4.57
N ALA A 308 60.70 -57.30 4.29
CA ALA A 308 59.79 -58.24 4.94
C ALA A 308 59.90 -59.66 4.34
N SER A 309 60.46 -59.78 3.13
CA SER A 309 60.75 -61.06 2.48
C SER A 309 62.17 -61.53 2.85
N PRO A 310 62.34 -62.62 3.62
CA PRO A 310 63.67 -63.18 3.85
C PRO A 310 64.21 -63.76 2.55
N VAL A 311 65.19 -63.09 1.94
CA VAL A 311 66.01 -63.67 0.88
C VAL A 311 66.67 -64.93 1.44
N LYS A 312 66.21 -66.11 1.00
CA LYS A 312 66.93 -67.37 1.19
C LYS A 312 68.31 -67.25 0.55
N ARG A 313 69.34 -66.94 1.33
CA ARG A 313 70.70 -67.38 1.01
C ARG A 313 70.68 -68.90 1.00
N HIS A 314 70.78 -69.53 -0.16
CA HIS A 314 71.27 -70.90 -0.28
C HIS A 314 72.69 -70.80 -0.85
N GLN A 315 73.67 -70.75 0.06
CA GLN A 315 75.05 -71.14 -0.25
C GLN A 315 75.07 -72.67 -0.41
N GLY A 316 75.84 -73.16 -1.41
CA GLY A 316 76.54 -74.45 -1.39
C GLY A 316 75.66 -75.71 -1.42
N GLY A 317 75.70 -76.59 -2.42
CA GLY A 317 76.79 -76.80 -3.35
C GLY A 317 78.02 -77.39 -2.67
N CYS A 318 77.97 -78.71 -2.45
CA CYS A 318 79.09 -79.65 -2.48
C CYS A 318 80.18 -79.67 -1.39
N SER A 319 80.30 -80.87 -0.81
CA SER A 319 81.53 -81.65 -0.58
C SER A 319 82.08 -81.75 0.84
N ARG A 320 81.97 -82.98 1.35
CA ARG A 320 82.88 -83.79 2.21
C ARG A 320 83.50 -83.16 3.44
#